data_AF-A0AAW9CRP2-F1
#
_entry.id   AF-A0AAW9CRP2-F1
#
_cell.length_a   1.000
_cell.length_b   1.000
_cell.length_c   1.000
_cell.angle_alpha   90.00
_cell.angle_beta   90.00
_cell.angle_gamma   90.00
#
_symmetry.space_group_name_H-M   'P 1'
#
loop_
_entity.id
_entity.type
_entity.pdbx_description
1 polymer ?
#
loop_
_entity_poly.entity_id
_entity_poly.type
_entity_poly.pdbx_seq_one_letter_code
_entity_poly.pdbx_strand_id
1 'polypeptide(L)' 'MSIDLSQFSDVFFEEAEEHLRAMETLLLACDVSNPDAEDLNAIFRAAHSIKGGPGHSASSN' A
#
# COMPACT_ATOMS: atom_id res chain seq x y z
N MET A 1 -9.52 -13.56 -25.58
CA MET A 1 -8.39 -13.26 -24.66
C MET A 1 -8.91 -13.42 -23.25
N SER A 2 -8.62 -14.54 -22.60
CA SER A 2 -8.74 -14.63 -21.14
C SER A 2 -7.63 -13.74 -20.57
N ILE A 3 -8.00 -12.63 -19.93
CA ILE A 3 -7.04 -11.86 -19.15
C ILE A 3 -6.54 -12.81 -18.07
N ASP A 4 -5.25 -13.14 -18.14
CA ASP A 4 -4.63 -14.05 -17.18
C ASP A 4 -4.40 -13.27 -15.88
N LEU A 5 -5.33 -13.44 -14.93
CA LEU A 5 -5.26 -12.79 -13.62
C LEU A 5 -4.00 -13.18 -12.82
N SER A 6 -3.29 -14.25 -13.20
CA SER A 6 -2.03 -14.63 -12.54
C SER A 6 -0.94 -13.57 -12.73
N GLN A 7 -0.83 -12.98 -13.92
CA GLN A 7 0.15 -11.91 -14.20
C GLN A 7 -0.15 -10.61 -13.47
N PHE A 8 -1.44 -10.32 -13.23
CA PHE A 8 -1.85 -9.20 -12.39
C PHE A 8 -1.63 -9.47 -10.90
N SER A 9 -1.67 -10.73 -10.49
CA SER A 9 -1.45 -11.14 -9.11
C SER A 9 0.03 -10.99 -8.74
N ASP A 10 0.95 -11.44 -9.60
CA ASP A 10 2.39 -11.36 -9.32
C ASP A 10 2.86 -9.90 -9.13
N VAL A 11 2.48 -9.01 -10.05
CA VAL A 11 2.81 -7.58 -9.95
C VAL A 11 2.14 -6.93 -8.72
N PHE A 12 0.90 -7.29 -8.43
CA PHE A 12 0.20 -6.79 -7.24
C PHE A 12 0.86 -7.25 -5.93
N PHE A 13 1.33 -8.51 -5.86
CA PHE A 13 2.04 -9.01 -4.69
C PHE A 13 3.39 -8.33 -4.51
N GLU A 14 4.12 -8.06 -5.60
CA GLU A 14 5.38 -7.32 -5.57
C GLU A 14 5.20 -5.88 -5.07
N GLU A 15 4.20 -5.15 -5.61
CA GLU A 15 3.85 -3.80 -5.14
C GLU A 15 3.35 -3.80 -3.69
N ALA A 16 2.56 -4.81 -3.30
CA ALA A 16 2.09 -4.93 -1.92
C ALA A 16 3.24 -5.21 -0.95
N GLU A 17 4.23 -6.02 -1.33
CA GLU A 17 5.40 -6.30 -0.51
C GLU A 17 6.26 -5.05 -0.31
N GLU A 18 6.45 -4.24 -1.36
CA GLU A 18 7.17 -2.97 -1.27
C GLU A 18 6.45 -1.97 -0.36
N HIS A 19 5.13 -1.84 -0.51
CA HIS A 19 4.31 -1.02 0.38
C HIS A 19 4.33 -1.50 1.84
N LEU A 20 4.34 -2.82 2.08
CA LEU A 20 4.48 -3.38 3.43
C LEU A 20 5.84 -3.04 4.06
N ARG A 21 6.94 -3.17 3.33
CA ARG A 21 8.28 -2.80 3.82
C ARG A 21 8.39 -1.31 4.14
N ALA A 22 7.79 -0.46 3.31
CA ALA A 22 7.74 0.97 3.55
C ALA A 22 6.94 1.29 4.84
N MET A 23 5.77 0.65 5.02
CA MET A 23 4.99 0.80 6.25
C MET A 23 5.73 0.28 7.48
N GLU A 24 6.42 -0.84 7.40
CA GLU A 24 7.21 -1.38 8.51
C GLU A 24 8.29 -0.39 8.96
N THR A 25 9.01 0.21 8.00
CA THR A 25 10.04 1.21 8.30
C THR A 25 9.44 2.45 8.97
N LEU A 26 8.31 2.96 8.46
CA LEU A 26 7.61 4.10 9.03
C LEU A 26 7.05 3.80 10.43
N LEU A 27 6.48 2.61 10.63
CA LEU A 27 5.96 2.17 11.93
C LEU A 27 7.08 2.01 12.97
N LEU A 28 8.25 1.52 12.56
CA LEU A 28 9.43 1.40 13.43
C LEU A 28 10.06 2.77 13.76
N ALA A 29 10.00 3.73 12.83
CA ALA A 29 10.50 5.09 13.02
C ALA A 29 9.52 6.00 13.77
N CYS A 30 8.23 5.66 13.79
CA CYS A 30 7.17 6.46 14.39
C CYS A 30 7.28 6.49 15.92
N ASP A 31 7.32 7.69 16.50
CA ASP A 31 7.23 7.88 17.94
C ASP A 31 5.77 7.82 18.39
N VAL A 32 5.42 6.78 19.16
CA VAL A 32 4.08 6.58 19.71
C VAL A 32 3.66 7.73 20.64
N SER A 33 4.61 8.45 21.23
CA SER A 33 4.35 9.57 22.16
C SER A 33 4.05 10.88 21.44
N ASN A 34 4.56 11.03 20.21
CA ASN A 34 4.34 12.20 19.37
C ASN A 34 4.42 11.80 17.88
N PRO A 35 3.39 11.12 17.35
CA PRO A 35 3.43 10.61 15.99
C PRO A 35 3.34 11.75 14.98
N ASP A 36 4.17 11.70 13.95
CA ASP A 36 4.11 12.67 12.85
C ASP A 36 2.88 12.39 11.97
N ALA A 37 2.11 13.44 11.67
CA ALA A 37 0.93 13.32 10.82
C ALA A 37 1.28 12.90 9.38
N GLU A 38 2.46 13.28 8.86
CA GLU A 38 2.93 12.84 7.55
C GLU A 38 3.24 11.34 7.53
N ASP A 39 3.89 10.81 8.57
CA ASP A 39 4.20 9.38 8.69
C ASP A 39 2.92 8.54 8.79
N LEU A 40 1.95 8.98 9.60
CA LEU A 40 0.64 8.33 9.70
C LEU A 40 -0.11 8.35 8.37
N ASN A 41 -0.07 9.47 7.64
CA ASN A 41 -0.68 9.58 6.31
C ASN A 41 0.01 8.67 5.29
N ALA A 42 1.34 8.54 5.35
CA ALA A 42 2.10 7.64 4.49
C ALA A 42 1.73 6.17 4.74
N ILE A 43 1.62 5.75 6.01
CA ILE A 43 1.15 4.41 6.38
C ILE A 43 -0.28 4.18 5.87
N PHE A 44 -1.18 5.15 6.04
CA PHE A 44 -2.56 5.03 5.57
C PHE A 44 -2.65 4.89 4.05
N ARG A 45 -1.85 5.64 3.29
CA ARG A 45 -1.79 5.56 1.82
C ARG A 45 -1.26 4.22 1.32
N ALA A 46 -0.24 3.68 1.97
CA ALA A 46 0.31 2.37 1.64
C ALA A 46 -0.72 1.25 1.91
N ALA A 47 -1.37 1.27 3.08
CA ALA A 47 -2.47 0.35 3.40
C ALA A 47 -3.65 0.49 2.42
N HIS A 48 -3.98 1.72 2.02
CA HIS A 48 -5.04 1.98 1.06
C HIS A 48 -4.69 1.49 -0.35
N SER A 49 -3.43 1.58 -0.79
CA SER A 49 -2.97 1.05 -2.08
C SER A 49 -3.05 -0.48 -2.11
N ILE A 50 -2.66 -1.15 -1.01
CA ILE A 50 -2.78 -2.61 -0.90
C ILE A 50 -4.26 -3.04 -0.91
N LYS A 51 -5.15 -2.29 -0.22
CA LYS A 51 -6.60 -2.55 -0.24
C LYS A 51 -7.21 -2.28 -1.63
N GLY A 52 -6.72 -1.27 -2.33
CA GLY A 52 -7.16 -0.86 -3.65
C GLY A 52 -6.33 -1.52 -4.74
N GLY A 53 -6.45 -2.84 -4.92
CA GLY A 53 -5.87 -3.51 -6.08
C GLY A 53 -6.33 -2.89 -7.42
N PRO A 54 -5.72 -3.26 -8.55
CA PRO A 54 -5.81 -2.58 -9.86
C PRO A 54 -7.22 -2.39 -10.46
N GLY A 55 -8.30 -2.79 -9.77
CA GLY A 55 -9.68 -2.52 -10.12
C GLY A 55 -10.38 -1.39 -9.35
N HIS A 56 -9.77 -0.73 -8.34
CA HIS A 56 -10.48 0.25 -7.50
C HIS A 56 -9.90 1.67 -7.48
N SER A 57 -8.67 1.86 -7.98
CA SER A 57 -8.02 3.18 -7.99
C SER A 57 -8.58 4.15 -9.05
N ALA A 58 -9.51 3.71 -9.90
CA ALA A 58 -10.17 4.54 -10.91
C ALA A 58 -11.50 5.17 -10.46
N SER A 59 -11.93 5.00 -9.19
CA SER A 59 -13.24 5.50 -8.72
C SER A 59 -13.20 6.34 -7.44
N SER A 60 -12.12 7.09 -7.20
CA SER A 60 -12.19 8.13 -6.18
C SER A 60 -11.43 9.39 -6.60
N ASN A 61 -12.11 10.14 -7.47
CA ASN A 61 -12.08 11.59 -7.66
C ASN A 61 -10.72 12.28 -7.92
#